data_AF-A0A920RM51-F1
#
_entry.id   AF-A0A920RM51-F1
#
_cell.length_a   1.000
_cell.length_b   1.000
_cell.length_c   1.000
_cell.angle_alpha   90.00
_cell.angle_beta   90.00
_cell.angle_gamma   90.00
#
_symmetry.space_group_name_H-M   'P 1'
#
loop_
_entity.id
_entity.type
_entity.pdbx_description
1 polymer ?
#
loop_
_entity_poly.entity_id
_entity_poly.type
_entity_poly.pdbx_seq_one_letter_code
_entity_poly.pdbx_strand_id
1 'polypeptide(L)'
;MGVVTATAGGKSSTLKITVEGVTRQIPINFKNPIVPIFTKLGCNSGGCHGKASGQNGFKLSLLGFYPRGDYEFLVKEGPGRRLSPASPGESLLLLKAVGPSPHGGGKRMDVDSHEYRLIYRWVEQGMPRGSATDPVVSRSSATPHAGDGSWQRPADHHFGHLQ
;
A
#
# COMPACT_ATOMS: atom_id res chain seq x y z
N MET A 1 -27.16 -3.25 14.11
CA MET A 1 -27.22 -4.66 13.65
C MET A 1 -27.45 -4.66 12.15
N GLY A 2 -26.61 -5.37 11.40
CA GLY A 2 -26.77 -5.58 9.97
C GLY A 2 -27.19 -7.03 9.69
N VAL A 3 -27.66 -7.29 8.49
CA VAL A 3 -28.00 -8.64 8.03
C VAL A 3 -27.24 -8.91 6.74
N VAL A 4 -26.51 -10.03 6.69
CA VAL A 4 -25.83 -10.50 5.48
C VAL A 4 -26.57 -11.73 4.98
N THR A 5 -26.98 -11.71 3.71
CA THR A 5 -27.62 -12.84 3.04
C THR A 5 -26.67 -13.39 1.97
N ALA A 6 -26.40 -14.69 2.02
CA ALA A 6 -25.64 -15.40 0.99
C ALA A 6 -26.57 -16.32 0.20
N THR A 7 -26.50 -16.27 -1.13
CA THR A 7 -27.28 -17.11 -2.05
C THR A 7 -26.38 -17.92 -2.97
N ALA A 8 -26.60 -19.23 -3.05
CA ALA A 8 -25.90 -20.13 -3.96
C ALA A 8 -26.79 -21.33 -4.34
N GLY A 9 -26.85 -21.65 -5.64
CA GLY A 9 -27.63 -22.79 -6.14
C GLY A 9 -29.11 -22.77 -5.71
N GLY A 10 -29.74 -21.60 -5.67
CA GLY A 10 -31.14 -21.44 -5.24
C GLY A 10 -31.38 -21.54 -3.73
N LYS A 11 -30.34 -21.76 -2.93
CA LYS A 11 -30.42 -21.76 -1.46
C LYS A 11 -29.96 -20.40 -0.93
N SER A 12 -30.63 -19.90 0.11
CA SER A 12 -30.20 -18.69 0.83
C SER A 12 -29.95 -19.00 2.30
N SER A 13 -28.97 -18.32 2.88
CA SER A 13 -28.75 -18.29 4.33
C SER A 13 -28.54 -16.85 4.78
N THR A 14 -29.04 -16.52 5.97
CA THR A 14 -29.02 -15.17 6.52
C THR A 14 -28.31 -15.17 7.88
N LEU A 15 -27.32 -14.30 8.04
CA LEU A 15 -26.57 -14.12 9.28
C LEU A 15 -26.80 -12.71 9.84
N LYS A 16 -27.22 -12.62 11.10
CA LYS A 16 -27.23 -11.35 11.85
C LYS A 16 -25.80 -11.00 12.24
N ILE A 17 -25.37 -9.79 11.89
CA ILE A 17 -24.05 -9.28 12.27
C ILE A 17 -24.19 -8.04 13.16
N THR A 18 -23.32 -7.97 14.16
CA THR A 18 -23.10 -6.77 14.95
C THR A 18 -21.75 -6.20 14.53
N VAL A 19 -21.75 -4.94 14.11
CA VAL A 19 -20.51 -4.21 13.77
C VAL A 19 -20.16 -3.35 14.97
N GLU A 20 -18.97 -3.56 15.53
CA GLU A 20 -18.45 -2.84 16.69
C GLU A 20 -17.16 -2.10 16.31
N GLY A 21 -16.76 -1.11 17.11
CA GLY A 21 -15.47 -0.43 16.96
C GLY A 21 -15.35 0.53 15.77
N VAL A 22 -16.44 0.84 15.05
CA VAL A 22 -16.43 1.74 13.88
C VAL A 22 -15.94 3.15 14.20
N THR A 23 -16.16 3.61 15.44
CA THR A 23 -15.69 4.92 15.92
C THR A 23 -14.25 4.89 16.43
N ARG A 24 -13.65 3.70 16.61
CA ARG A 24 -12.27 3.57 17.10
C ARG A 24 -11.30 3.78 15.94
N GLN A 25 -10.67 4.95 15.92
CA GLN A 25 -9.57 5.24 15.00
C GLN A 25 -8.35 4.39 15.38
N ILE A 26 -8.13 3.29 14.66
CA ILE A 26 -6.91 2.47 14.82
C ILE A 26 -5.74 3.24 14.20
N PRO A 27 -4.62 3.42 14.94
CA PRO A 27 -3.42 4.05 14.38
C PRO A 27 -2.92 3.28 13.15
N ILE A 28 -2.64 4.01 12.08
CA ILE A 28 -2.05 3.47 10.86
C ILE A 28 -0.57 3.33 11.16
N ASN A 29 -0.02 2.13 11.34
CA ASN A 29 1.43 1.99 11.51
C ASN A 29 2.16 2.06 10.17
N PHE A 30 3.49 2.19 10.17
CA PHE A 30 4.22 2.28 8.91
C PHE A 30 4.30 0.94 8.17
N LYS A 31 4.61 -0.14 8.88
CA LYS A 31 4.98 -1.42 8.27
C LYS A 31 3.83 -2.08 7.52
N ASN A 32 2.62 -2.12 8.08
CA ASN A 32 1.55 -2.97 7.56
C ASN A 32 0.70 -2.30 6.48
N PRO A 33 0.27 -1.03 6.62
CA PRO A 33 -0.48 -0.34 5.58
C PRO A 33 0.38 0.49 4.62
N ILE A 34 1.49 1.10 5.05
CA ILE A 34 2.23 2.07 4.20
C ILE A 34 3.25 1.37 3.29
N VAL A 35 4.06 0.45 3.82
CA VAL A 35 5.07 -0.24 3.00
C VAL A 35 4.45 -0.99 1.81
N PRO A 36 3.33 -1.74 1.95
CA PRO A 36 2.71 -2.40 0.81
C PRO A 36 2.18 -1.44 -0.25
N ILE A 37 1.77 -0.22 0.11
CA ILE A 37 1.41 0.82 -0.87
C ILE A 37 2.63 1.17 -1.71
N PHE A 38 3.80 1.39 -1.10
CA PHE A 38 5.02 1.68 -1.85
C PHE A 38 5.40 0.55 -2.81
N THR A 39 5.18 -0.70 -2.40
CA THR A 39 5.40 -1.86 -3.27
C THR A 39 4.38 -1.91 -4.42
N LYS A 40 3.09 -1.76 -4.12
CA LYS A 40 2.01 -1.76 -5.12
C LYS A 40 2.20 -0.67 -6.17
N LEU A 41 2.65 0.52 -5.76
CA LEU A 41 2.86 1.66 -6.64
C LEU A 41 4.26 1.69 -7.28
N GLY A 42 5.13 0.73 -6.95
CA GLY A 42 6.48 0.60 -7.49
C GLY A 42 7.51 1.61 -6.97
N CYS A 43 7.19 2.37 -5.91
CA CYS A 43 8.08 3.38 -5.33
C CYS A 43 9.40 2.78 -4.83
N ASN A 44 9.33 1.61 -4.19
CA ASN A 44 10.47 0.89 -3.61
C ASN A 44 11.03 -0.21 -4.56
N SER A 45 10.79 -0.09 -5.86
CA SER A 45 11.39 -0.96 -6.87
C SER A 45 12.85 -0.60 -7.14
N GLY A 46 13.62 -1.57 -7.64
CA GLY A 46 15.04 -1.39 -7.99
C GLY A 46 15.30 -0.36 -9.10
N GLY A 47 14.26 0.05 -9.85
CA GLY A 47 14.37 1.12 -10.83
C GLY A 47 14.38 2.53 -10.24
N CYS A 48 13.89 2.70 -9.00
CA CYS A 48 13.72 4.02 -8.38
C CYS A 48 14.29 4.12 -6.97
N HIS A 49 13.47 4.31 -5.94
CA HIS A 49 13.95 4.52 -4.58
C HIS A 49 14.42 3.22 -3.91
N GLY A 50 14.05 2.06 -4.46
CA GLY A 50 14.47 0.72 -3.99
C GLY A 50 15.89 0.31 -4.37
N LYS A 51 16.61 1.09 -5.19
CA LYS A 51 18.00 0.81 -5.55
C LYS A 51 18.94 1.19 -4.41
N ALA A 52 20.09 0.53 -4.30
CA ALA A 52 21.04 0.71 -3.21
C ALA A 52 21.44 2.18 -2.94
N SER A 53 21.58 2.99 -4.01
CA SER A 53 21.92 4.42 -3.90
C SER A 53 20.73 5.35 -3.68
N GLY A 54 19.48 4.86 -3.81
CA GLY A 54 18.28 5.71 -3.82
C GLY A 54 18.26 6.72 -4.98
N GLN A 55 17.39 7.72 -4.89
CA GLN A 55 17.33 8.83 -5.84
C GLN A 55 17.13 10.16 -5.11
N ASN A 56 17.89 11.19 -5.50
CA ASN A 56 17.80 12.54 -4.93
C ASN A 56 17.88 12.56 -3.40
N GLY A 57 18.78 11.75 -2.84
CA GLY A 57 18.97 11.62 -1.39
C GLY A 57 17.83 10.90 -0.65
N PHE A 58 16.88 10.28 -1.35
CA PHE A 58 15.80 9.47 -0.77
C PHE A 58 15.89 8.00 -1.22
N LYS A 59 15.89 7.10 -0.25
CA LYS A 59 15.95 5.65 -0.47
C LYS A 59 14.91 4.91 0.36
N LEU A 60 14.41 3.84 -0.22
CA LEU A 60 13.59 2.82 0.40
C LEU A 60 14.28 1.48 0.14
N SER A 61 14.07 0.51 1.00
CA SER A 61 14.57 -0.84 0.83
C SER A 61 13.82 -1.53 -0.31
N LEU A 62 14.54 -2.36 -1.08
CA LEU A 62 13.96 -3.07 -2.21
C LEU A 62 12.72 -3.86 -1.77
N LEU A 63 11.57 -3.56 -2.38
CA LEU A 63 10.27 -4.18 -2.10
C LEU A 63 9.85 -4.12 -0.61
N GLY A 64 10.43 -3.23 0.18
CA GLY A 64 10.13 -3.08 1.60
C GLY A 64 10.80 -4.12 2.50
N PHE A 65 11.93 -4.69 2.08
CA PHE A 65 12.68 -5.71 2.83
C PHE A 65 13.11 -5.25 4.24
N TYR A 66 13.37 -3.95 4.44
CA TYR A 66 13.78 -3.39 5.73
C TYR A 66 12.92 -2.18 6.15
N PRO A 67 11.65 -2.40 6.57
CA PRO A 67 10.71 -1.34 6.92
C PRO A 67 11.20 -0.40 8.02
N ARG A 68 12.02 -0.91 8.95
CA ARG A 68 12.60 -0.09 10.00
C ARG A 68 13.51 0.99 9.42
N GLY A 69 14.42 0.62 8.52
CA GLY A 69 15.30 1.61 7.88
C GLY A 69 14.51 2.57 7.02
N ASP A 70 13.53 2.07 6.26
CA ASP A 70 12.67 2.90 5.39
C ASP A 70 11.96 4.00 6.16
N TYR A 71 11.45 3.68 7.35
CA TYR A 71 10.87 4.65 8.26
C TYR A 71 11.88 5.72 8.67
N GLU A 72 13.09 5.33 9.05
CA GLU A 72 14.14 6.27 9.47
C GLU A 72 14.51 7.22 8.32
N PHE A 73 14.71 6.70 7.09
CA PHE A 73 15.02 7.50 5.90
C PHE A 73 13.88 8.43 5.48
N LEU A 74 12.63 7.99 5.62
CA LEU A 74 11.48 8.78 5.22
C LEU A 74 11.11 9.85 6.26
N VAL A 75 11.10 9.48 7.55
CA VAL A 75 10.54 10.30 8.63
C VAL A 75 11.61 11.11 9.36
N LYS A 76 12.79 10.53 9.63
CA LYS A 76 13.81 11.18 10.47
C LYS A 76 14.88 11.89 9.67
N GLU A 77 15.23 11.38 8.50
CA GLU A 77 16.19 12.07 7.65
C GLU A 77 15.54 13.23 6.90
N GLY A 78 16.13 14.41 7.03
CA GLY A 78 15.62 15.63 6.40
C GLY A 78 14.26 16.08 6.93
N PRO A 79 14.18 16.48 8.22
CA PRO A 79 12.95 16.96 8.85
C PRO A 79 12.24 18.01 7.99
N GLY A 80 10.93 17.84 7.81
CA GLY A 80 10.08 18.75 7.03
C GLY A 80 10.29 18.72 5.52
N ARG A 81 11.33 18.04 4.99
CA ARG A 81 11.58 18.00 3.54
C ARG A 81 10.67 17.04 2.78
N ARG A 82 10.12 16.02 3.44
CA ARG A 82 9.38 14.91 2.80
C ARG A 82 7.95 14.78 3.28
N LEU A 83 7.75 14.96 4.58
CA LEU A 83 6.46 14.82 5.26
C LEU A 83 6.20 16.08 6.08
N SER A 84 4.96 16.56 6.03
CA SER A 84 4.49 17.70 6.80
C SER A 84 3.26 17.27 7.61
N PRO A 85 3.42 16.82 8.87
CA PRO A 85 2.29 16.45 9.72
C PRO A 85 1.30 17.61 9.96
N ALA A 86 1.80 18.84 10.00
CA ALA A 86 0.99 20.04 10.16
C ALA A 86 0.16 20.37 8.90
N SER A 87 0.56 19.87 7.74
CA SER A 87 -0.21 19.98 6.49
C SER A 87 0.03 18.73 5.64
N PRO A 88 -0.69 17.62 5.94
CA PRO A 88 -0.37 16.31 5.36
C PRO A 88 -0.39 16.32 3.82
N GLY A 89 -1.36 17.03 3.22
CA GLY A 89 -1.50 17.18 1.77
C GLY A 89 -0.30 17.87 1.09
N GLU A 90 0.42 18.73 1.81
CA GLU A 90 1.63 19.43 1.34
C GLU A 90 2.91 18.60 1.54
N SER A 91 2.79 17.37 2.03
CA SER A 91 3.93 16.45 2.09
C SER A 91 4.46 16.20 0.67
N LEU A 92 5.74 16.48 0.45
CA LEU A 92 6.39 16.26 -0.84
C LEU A 92 6.22 14.82 -1.35
N LEU A 93 6.14 13.84 -0.44
CA LEU A 93 5.77 12.46 -0.78
C LEU A 93 4.43 12.38 -1.54
N LEU A 94 3.38 13.03 -1.03
CA LEU A 94 2.05 13.06 -1.66
C LEU A 94 2.06 13.92 -2.92
N LEU A 95 2.65 15.12 -2.87
CA LEU A 95 2.71 16.03 -4.01
C LEU A 95 3.45 15.43 -5.22
N LYS A 96 4.50 14.64 -4.99
CA LYS A 96 5.19 13.92 -6.06
C LYS A 96 4.38 12.73 -6.55
N ALA A 97 3.71 12.01 -5.65
CA ALA A 97 2.95 10.82 -6.00
C ALA A 97 1.66 11.13 -6.78
N VAL A 98 0.96 12.21 -6.48
CA VAL A 98 -0.29 12.58 -7.20
C VAL A 98 -0.07 13.46 -8.44
N GLY A 99 1.16 13.93 -8.65
CA GLY A 99 1.58 14.63 -9.86
C GLY A 99 1.67 16.18 -9.87
N PRO A 100 1.26 16.97 -8.85
CA PRO A 100 1.44 18.42 -8.89
C PRO A 100 2.92 18.85 -8.78
N SER A 101 3.78 18.03 -8.18
CA SER A 101 5.23 18.24 -8.19
C SER A 101 5.93 17.30 -9.16
N PRO A 102 6.94 17.75 -9.93
CA PRO A 102 7.70 16.89 -10.82
C PRO A 102 8.30 15.68 -10.09
N HIS A 103 7.95 14.48 -10.53
CA HIS A 103 8.43 13.21 -10.02
C HIS A 103 8.88 12.42 -11.24
N GLY A 104 10.19 12.26 -11.45
CA GLY A 104 10.74 11.64 -12.68
C GLY A 104 10.20 10.24 -12.97
N GLY A 105 9.59 9.58 -11.99
CA GLY A 105 8.85 8.33 -12.16
C GLY A 105 7.36 8.48 -12.50
N GLY A 106 6.87 9.68 -12.84
CA GLY A 106 5.47 9.97 -13.14
C GLY A 106 4.53 9.95 -11.93
N LYS A 107 3.25 10.25 -12.19
CA LYS A 107 2.15 10.11 -11.23
C LYS A 107 1.97 8.64 -10.84
N ARG A 108 1.75 8.37 -9.55
CA ARG A 108 1.65 7.03 -8.95
C ARG A 108 0.28 6.72 -8.34
N MET A 109 -0.48 7.74 -7.95
CA MET A 109 -1.84 7.58 -7.42
C MET A 109 -2.67 8.82 -7.68
N ASP A 110 -3.99 8.72 -7.52
CA ASP A 110 -4.91 9.85 -7.57
C ASP A 110 -5.08 10.50 -6.20
N VAL A 111 -5.45 11.79 -6.19
CA VAL A 111 -5.97 12.44 -4.99
C VAL A 111 -7.21 11.68 -4.54
N ASP A 112 -7.35 11.46 -3.23
CA ASP A 112 -8.43 10.67 -2.64
C ASP A 112 -8.53 9.22 -3.14
N SER A 113 -7.45 8.64 -3.69
CA SER A 113 -7.37 7.18 -3.79
C SER A 113 -7.34 6.54 -2.39
N HIS A 114 -7.55 5.22 -2.33
CA HIS A 114 -7.43 4.49 -1.07
C HIS A 114 -6.02 4.64 -0.47
N GLU A 115 -5.00 4.50 -1.31
CA GLU A 115 -3.59 4.66 -0.97
C GLU A 115 -3.28 6.08 -0.48
N TYR A 116 -3.79 7.10 -1.20
CA TYR A 116 -3.63 8.50 -0.81
C TYR A 116 -4.17 8.75 0.59
N ARG A 117 -5.42 8.35 0.86
CA ARG A 117 -6.07 8.56 2.17
C ARG A 117 -5.33 7.84 3.31
N LEU A 118 -4.79 6.66 3.06
CA LEU A 118 -4.01 5.93 4.07
C LEU A 118 -2.70 6.65 4.40
N ILE A 119 -1.94 7.09 3.38
CA ILE A 119 -0.70 7.84 3.60
C ILE A 119 -1.01 9.19 4.25
N TYR A 120 -2.03 9.90 3.80
CA TYR A 120 -2.47 11.18 4.38
C TYR A 120 -2.77 11.02 5.87
N ARG A 121 -3.64 10.07 6.24
CA ARG A 121 -4.02 9.84 7.64
C ARG A 121 -2.83 9.37 8.49
N TRP A 122 -1.92 8.59 7.91
CA TRP A 122 -0.69 8.22 8.60
C TRP A 122 0.16 9.45 8.94
N VAL A 123 0.31 10.38 7.98
CA VAL A 123 1.04 11.63 8.21
C VAL A 123 0.33 12.51 9.23
N GLU A 124 -0.99 12.64 9.13
CA GLU A 124 -1.85 13.38 10.06
C GLU A 124 -1.74 12.84 11.50
N GLN A 125 -1.60 11.53 11.67
CA GLN A 125 -1.41 10.88 12.98
C GLN A 125 -0.01 11.05 13.57
N GLY A 126 0.87 11.85 12.95
CA GLY A 126 2.25 12.02 13.39
C GLY A 126 3.15 10.87 12.97
N MET A 127 2.79 10.16 11.90
CA MET A 127 3.57 9.10 11.25
C MET A 127 3.97 7.98 12.23
N PRO A 128 3.03 7.37 12.97
CA PRO A 128 3.40 6.38 13.97
C PRO A 128 4.12 5.19 13.31
N ARG A 129 5.26 4.81 13.87
CA ARG A 129 6.03 3.65 13.39
C ARG A 129 5.25 2.34 13.57
N GLY A 130 4.48 2.27 14.65
CA GLY A 130 3.82 1.07 15.16
C GLY A 130 4.48 0.52 16.41
N SER A 131 3.74 -0.35 17.10
CA SER A 131 4.18 -1.05 18.32
C SER A 131 4.42 -2.54 18.07
N ALA A 132 5.10 -3.22 19.01
CA ALA A 132 5.27 -4.67 18.94
C ALA A 132 3.94 -5.45 19.08
N THR A 133 2.92 -4.80 19.64
CA THR A 133 1.57 -5.36 19.83
C THR A 133 0.64 -5.10 18.64
N ASP A 134 1.11 -4.41 17.61
CA ASP A 134 0.27 -4.13 16.44
C ASP A 134 -0.08 -5.43 15.70
N PRO A 135 -1.30 -5.51 15.12
CA PRO A 135 -1.73 -6.69 14.38
C PRO A 135 -0.73 -7.04 13.28
N VAL A 136 -0.24 -8.28 13.27
CA VAL A 136 0.56 -8.80 12.15
C VAL A 136 -0.32 -9.64 11.25
N VAL A 137 -0.09 -9.56 9.94
CA VAL A 137 -0.76 -10.45 8.98
C VAL A 137 -0.29 -11.86 9.26
N SER A 138 -1.17 -12.67 9.87
CA SER A 138 -0.90 -14.08 10.17
C SER A 138 -1.22 -15.00 9.00
N ARG A 139 -2.17 -14.61 8.15
CA ARG A 139 -2.59 -15.35 6.96
C ARG A 139 -3.31 -14.44 5.98
N SER A 140 -3.01 -14.59 4.69
CA SER A 140 -3.82 -14.07 3.59
C SER A 140 -4.26 -15.23 2.71
N SER A 141 -5.55 -15.37 2.45
CA SER A 141 -6.10 -16.33 1.50
C SER A 141 -6.75 -15.60 0.34
N ALA A 142 -6.42 -16.00 -0.89
CA ALA A 142 -7.14 -15.59 -2.08
C ALA A 142 -7.99 -16.78 -2.54
N THR A 143 -9.31 -16.61 -2.56
CA THR A 143 -10.21 -17.53 -3.25
C THR A 143 -10.38 -17.03 -4.68
N PRO A 144 -10.06 -17.82 -5.71
CA PRO A 144 -10.42 -17.48 -7.07
C PRO A 144 -11.92 -17.16 -7.12
N HIS A 145 -12.29 -16.04 -7.73
CA HIS A 145 -13.69 -15.87 -8.11
C HIS A 145 -14.00 -17.04 -9.07
N ALA A 146 -15.11 -17.73 -8.84
CA ALA A 146 -15.57 -18.77 -9.74
C ALA A 146 -16.02 -18.12 -11.05
N GLY A 147 -15.04 -17.72 -11.87
CA GLY A 147 -15.22 -17.54 -13.30
C GLY A 147 -15.50 -18.88 -13.95
N ASP A 148 -16.28 -18.84 -15.00
CA ASP A 148 -16.88 -19.88 -15.85
C ASP A 148 -15.95 -20.99 -16.43
N GLY A 149 -14.94 -21.44 -15.70
CA GLY A 149 -14.14 -22.61 -16.08
C GLY A 149 -13.22 -22.41 -17.28
N SER A 150 -13.04 -21.17 -17.77
CA SER A 150 -12.17 -20.87 -18.91
C SER A 150 -10.73 -20.50 -18.51
N TRP A 151 -10.07 -21.34 -17.70
CA TRP A 151 -8.61 -21.29 -17.57
C TRP A 151 -7.96 -21.93 -18.80
N GLN A 152 -7.86 -21.19 -19.90
CA GLN A 152 -6.96 -21.55 -20.99
C GLN A 152 -5.52 -21.31 -20.52
N ARG A 153 -4.71 -22.38 -20.49
CA ARG A 153 -3.26 -22.27 -20.31
C ARG A 153 -2.72 -21.35 -21.41
N PRO A 154 -1.87 -20.35 -21.12
CA PRO A 154 -1.16 -19.63 -22.16
C PRO A 154 -0.37 -20.66 -22.97
N ALA A 155 -0.54 -20.65 -24.30
CA ALA A 155 0.22 -21.50 -25.19
C ALA A 155 1.71 -21.26 -24.96
N ASP A 156 2.45 -22.36 -24.84
CA ASP A 156 3.90 -22.34 -24.68
C ASP A 156 4.51 -21.58 -25.86
N HIS A 157 5.03 -20.36 -25.61
CA HIS A 157 5.79 -19.62 -26.61
C HIS A 157 7.11 -20.37 -26.82
N HIS A 158 7.15 -21.18 -27.87
CA HIS A 158 8.37 -21.72 -28.44
C HIS A 158 9.30 -20.56 -28.80
N PHE A 159 10.38 -20.39 -28.04
CA PHE A 159 11.52 -19.59 -28.44
C PHE A 159 12.19 -20.27 -29.64
N GLY A 160 11.94 -19.73 -30.83
CA GLY A 160 12.71 -20.06 -32.02
C GLY A 160 14.13 -19.51 -31.86
N HIS A 161 15.11 -20.42 -31.85
CA HIS A 161 16.52 -20.08 -32.06
C HIS A 161 16.67 -19.49 -33.47
N LEU A 162 17.09 -18.22 -33.55
CA LEU A 162 17.72 -17.68 -34.74
C LEU A 162 19.21 -18.02 -34.68
N GLN A 163 19.68 -18.64 -35.76
CA GLN A 163 21.09 -18.79 -36.12
C GLN A 163 21.72 -17.43 -36.40
#